data_AF-I0HU69-F1
#
_entry.id   AF-I0HU69-F1
#
_cell.length_a   1.000
_cell.length_b   1.000
_cell.length_c   1.000
_cell.angle_alpha   90.00
_cell.angle_beta   90.00
_cell.angle_gamma   90.00
#
_symmetry.space_group_name_H-M   'P 1'
#
loop_
_entity.id
_entity.type
_entity.pdbx_description
1 polymer ?
#
loop_
_entity_poly.entity_id
_entity_poly.type
_entity_poly.pdbx_seq_one_letter_code
_entity_poly.pdbx_strand_id
1 'polypeptide(L)'
;MSSPVVLAAVLLYFAFVSLVLGLIMLPSWQDRAADLLARVRRRPPPPPAAPRPPNVLQAALDAEPLSPRLGLLALLTAAVVAAGPITTLMLHEPPAETAPAPAATAGVAPAALADAAAPRAVPTPTLWMREPLPPPAGTSTDIDRDWARLQPQFRHRLLTLLDIARERHGYEVVLLEGYRSPARQAQLAALGPATTLATPERSRHQAGLAADLAFVREGRLLLSERDPWTLQAYRHLGEIATTLGLQWGGEWSSLRDLGHVEWRGPARPAEPPAAVPVLASAR
;
A
#
# COMPACT_ATOMS: atom_id res chain seq x y z
N MET A 1 -17.39 -19.81 23.99
CA MET A 1 -17.01 -21.21 23.70
C MET A 1 -17.07 -21.38 22.19
N SER A 2 -15.93 -21.52 21.52
CA SER A 2 -15.88 -21.69 20.05
C SER A 2 -16.63 -22.98 19.68
N SER A 3 -17.56 -22.91 18.73
CA SER A 3 -18.29 -24.10 18.27
C SER A 3 -17.28 -25.16 17.79
N PRO A 4 -17.41 -26.44 18.20
CA PRO A 4 -16.51 -27.51 17.76
C PRO A 4 -16.46 -27.65 16.23
N VAL A 5 -17.53 -27.23 15.55
CA VAL A 5 -17.62 -27.18 14.09
C VAL A 5 -16.66 -26.14 13.50
N VAL A 6 -16.55 -24.97 14.13
CA VAL A 6 -15.63 -23.90 13.68
C VAL A 6 -14.19 -24.33 13.88
N LEU A 7 -13.88 -24.98 15.01
CA LEU A 7 -12.54 -25.51 15.26
C LEU A 7 -12.17 -26.58 14.22
N ALA A 8 -13.06 -27.52 13.92
CA ALA A 8 -12.83 -28.54 12.90
C ALA A 8 -12.62 -27.93 11.51
N ALA A 9 -13.40 -26.92 11.14
CA ALA A 9 -13.25 -26.22 9.86
C ALA A 9 -11.89 -25.51 9.74
N VAL A 10 -11.45 -24.81 10.80
CA VAL A 10 -10.14 -24.14 10.83
C VAL A 10 -8.99 -25.14 10.74
N LEU A 11 -9.08 -26.27 11.45
CA LEU A 11 -8.04 -27.31 11.40
C LEU A 11 -7.95 -27.97 10.02
N LEU A 12 -9.09 -28.25 9.38
CA LEU A 12 -9.12 -28.78 8.01
C LEU A 12 -8.55 -27.79 7.00
N TYR A 13 -8.89 -26.51 7.13
CA TYR A 13 -8.33 -25.45 6.28
C TYR A 13 -6.81 -25.35 6.45
N PHE A 14 -6.31 -25.34 7.70
CA PHE A 14 -4.88 -25.28 7.98
C PHE A 14 -4.14 -26.50 7.45
N ALA A 15 -4.71 -27.71 7.60
CA ALA A 15 -4.14 -28.93 7.06
C ALA A 15 -4.06 -28.90 5.52
N PHE A 16 -5.11 -28.41 4.86
CA PHE A 16 -5.14 -28.25 3.41
C PHE A 16 -4.08 -27.28 2.91
N VAL A 17 -4.00 -26.08 3.50
CA VAL A 17 -2.99 -25.07 3.13
C VAL A 17 -1.58 -25.61 3.35
N SER A 18 -1.35 -26.32 4.46
CA SER A 18 -0.05 -26.94 4.77
C SER A 18 0.32 -28.03 3.76
N LEU A 19 -0.65 -28.84 3.32
CA LEU A 19 -0.44 -29.86 2.28
C LEU A 19 -0.04 -29.23 0.94
N VAL A 20 -0.75 -28.18 0.52
CA VAL A 20 -0.47 -27.46 -0.73
C VAL A 20 0.91 -26.81 -0.67
N LEU A 21 1.21 -26.10 0.41
CA LEU A 21 2.52 -25.45 0.57
C LEU A 21 3.65 -26.48 0.64
N GLY A 22 3.40 -27.63 1.29
CA GLY A 22 4.32 -28.76 1.34
C GLY A 22 4.63 -29.33 -0.05
N LEU A 23 3.60 -29.52 -0.88
CA LEU A 23 3.74 -29.95 -2.27
C LEU A 23 4.51 -28.93 -3.14
N ILE A 24 4.45 -27.63 -2.86
CA ILE A 24 5.19 -26.62 -3.63
C ILE A 24 6.66 -26.54 -3.17
N MET A 25 6.89 -26.53 -1.86
CA MET A 25 8.19 -26.22 -1.28
C MET A 25 9.11 -27.42 -1.07
N LEU A 26 8.57 -28.64 -0.94
CA LEU A 26 9.36 -29.84 -0.61
C LEU A 26 9.38 -30.83 -1.79
N PRO A 27 10.52 -30.97 -2.49
CA PRO A 27 10.67 -31.91 -3.61
C PRO A 27 10.32 -33.37 -3.23
N SER A 28 10.69 -33.79 -2.02
CA SER A 28 10.39 -35.14 -1.53
C SER A 28 8.90 -35.45 -1.39
N TRP A 29 8.05 -34.43 -1.26
CA TRP A 29 6.60 -34.59 -1.23
C TRP A 29 6.02 -34.68 -2.65
N GLN A 30 6.61 -33.95 -3.60
CA GLN A 30 6.26 -34.05 -5.02
C GLN A 30 6.54 -35.47 -5.55
N ASP A 31 7.70 -36.02 -5.20
CA ASP A 31 8.09 -37.39 -5.58
C ASP A 31 7.11 -38.43 -5.05
N ARG A 32 6.74 -38.32 -3.76
CA ARG A 32 5.75 -39.22 -3.13
C ARG A 32 4.36 -39.10 -3.75
N ALA A 33 3.94 -37.89 -4.11
CA ALA A 33 2.67 -37.66 -4.77
C ALA A 33 2.65 -38.24 -6.19
N ALA A 34 3.73 -38.07 -6.94
CA ALA A 34 3.90 -38.66 -8.27
C ALA A 34 3.88 -40.20 -8.23
N ASP A 35 4.55 -40.79 -7.25
CA ASP A 35 4.54 -42.24 -7.00
C ASP A 35 3.15 -42.77 -6.66
N LEU A 36 2.39 -42.03 -5.87
CA LEU A 36 1.03 -42.41 -5.50
C LEU A 36 0.08 -42.34 -6.70
N LEU A 37 0.19 -41.27 -7.50
CA LEU A 37 -0.53 -41.14 -8.77
C LEU A 37 -0.16 -42.25 -9.74
N ALA A 38 1.13 -42.61 -9.85
CA ALA A 38 1.58 -43.72 -10.69
C ALA A 38 0.98 -45.07 -10.25
N ARG A 39 0.88 -45.33 -8.94
CA ARG A 39 0.23 -46.55 -8.42
C ARG A 39 -1.27 -46.59 -8.73
N VAL A 40 -1.96 -45.46 -8.57
CA VAL A 40 -3.39 -45.32 -8.92
C VAL A 40 -3.61 -45.47 -10.43
N ARG A 41 -2.64 -45.06 -11.25
CA ARG A 41 -2.74 -45.06 -12.73
C ARG A 41 -2.28 -46.36 -13.38
N ARG A 42 -1.70 -47.31 -12.63
CA ARG A 42 -1.37 -48.65 -13.13
C ARG A 42 -2.66 -49.44 -13.38
N ARG A 43 -3.15 -49.42 -14.62
CA ARG A 43 -4.14 -50.38 -15.13
C ARG A 43 -3.48 -51.76 -15.30
N PRO A 44 -4.14 -52.88 -14.93
CA PRO A 44 -3.74 -54.19 -15.43
C PRO A 44 -3.82 -54.21 -16.97
N PRO A 45 -2.98 -54.99 -17.66
CA PRO A 45 -2.96 -55.02 -19.12
C PRO A 45 -4.32 -55.50 -19.67
N PRO A 46 -4.87 -54.85 -20.71
CA PRO A 46 -6.16 -55.23 -21.26
C PRO A 46 -6.06 -56.55 -22.07
N PRO A 47 -7.14 -57.37 -22.10
CA PRO A 47 -7.25 -58.49 -23.05
C PRO A 47 -7.31 -57.98 -24.51
N PRO A 48 -7.01 -58.85 -25.51
CA PRO A 48 -6.91 -58.43 -26.90
C PRO A 48 -8.21 -57.82 -27.45
N ALA A 49 -8.04 -56.82 -28.33
CA ALA A 49 -9.02 -55.79 -28.66
C ALA A 49 -10.21 -56.27 -29.49
N ALA A 50 -11.42 -55.84 -29.09
CA ALA A 50 -12.61 -55.73 -29.94
C ALA A 50 -12.64 -54.35 -30.65
N PRO A 51 -13.31 -54.21 -31.81
CA PRO A 51 -13.23 -53.01 -32.64
C PRO A 51 -13.85 -51.76 -31.97
N ARG A 52 -13.21 -50.60 -32.19
CA ARG A 52 -13.57 -49.30 -31.58
C ARG A 52 -14.74 -48.61 -32.31
N PRO A 53 -15.68 -47.97 -31.59
CA PRO A 53 -16.58 -46.97 -32.16
C PRO A 53 -15.93 -45.56 -32.21
N PRO A 54 -16.37 -44.66 -33.12
CA PRO A 54 -15.70 -43.40 -33.38
C PRO A 54 -16.46 -42.23 -32.75
N ASN A 55 -16.35 -42.00 -31.44
CA ASN A 55 -16.63 -40.66 -30.89
C ASN A 55 -16.12 -40.51 -29.46
N VAL A 56 -15.25 -39.53 -29.22
CA VAL A 56 -14.74 -39.20 -27.88
C VAL A 56 -15.88 -38.70 -26.98
N LEU A 57 -16.92 -38.11 -27.57
CA LEU A 57 -18.11 -37.64 -26.86
C LEU A 57 -18.97 -38.80 -26.33
N GLN A 58 -19.11 -39.87 -27.12
CA GLN A 58 -19.88 -41.05 -26.70
C GLN A 58 -19.18 -41.79 -25.56
N ALA A 59 -17.85 -41.90 -25.60
CA ALA A 59 -17.05 -42.49 -24.53
C ALA A 59 -17.11 -41.70 -23.19
N ALA A 60 -17.39 -40.39 -23.25
CA ALA A 60 -17.59 -39.57 -22.06
C ALA A 60 -19.01 -39.69 -21.48
N LEU A 61 -20.01 -39.92 -22.33
CA LEU A 61 -21.41 -40.15 -21.93
C LEU A 61 -21.63 -41.57 -21.41
N ASP A 62 -20.91 -42.54 -21.95
CA ASP A 62 -20.93 -43.95 -21.51
C ASP A 62 -20.00 -44.20 -20.31
N ALA A 63 -19.37 -43.15 -19.76
CA ALA A 63 -18.54 -43.27 -18.57
C ALA A 63 -19.41 -43.63 -17.36
N GLU A 64 -19.13 -44.78 -16.74
CA GLU A 64 -19.81 -45.27 -15.53
C GLU A 64 -20.02 -44.14 -14.51
N PRO A 65 -21.24 -43.99 -13.96
CA PRO A 65 -21.51 -42.94 -12.98
C PRO A 65 -20.54 -43.08 -11.81
N LEU A 66 -19.93 -41.97 -11.41
CA LEU A 66 -19.06 -41.91 -10.24
C LEU A 66 -19.77 -42.61 -9.08
N SER A 67 -19.06 -43.53 -8.41
CA SER A 67 -19.64 -44.23 -7.25
C SER A 67 -20.30 -43.20 -6.32
N PRO A 68 -21.46 -43.51 -5.70
CA PRO A 68 -22.23 -42.52 -4.93
C PRO A 68 -21.40 -41.85 -3.82
N ARG A 69 -20.36 -42.54 -3.34
CA ARG A 69 -19.37 -42.00 -2.39
C ARG A 69 -18.45 -40.95 -3.01
N LEU A 70 -17.96 -41.16 -4.24
CA LEU A 70 -17.17 -40.16 -4.97
C LEU A 70 -18.03 -38.99 -5.47
N GLY A 71 -19.26 -39.25 -5.89
CA GLY A 71 -20.22 -38.21 -6.25
C GLY A 71 -20.52 -37.29 -5.07
N LEU A 72 -20.77 -37.87 -3.89
CA LEU A 72 -20.96 -37.13 -2.64
C LEU A 72 -19.69 -36.35 -2.25
N LEU A 73 -18.50 -36.96 -2.38
CA LEU A 73 -17.24 -36.29 -2.09
C LEU A 73 -17.01 -35.09 -3.02
N ALA A 74 -17.28 -35.23 -4.33
CA ALA A 74 -17.17 -34.15 -5.31
C ALA A 74 -18.15 -33.00 -5.02
N LEU A 75 -19.39 -33.33 -4.65
CA LEU A 75 -20.41 -32.35 -4.23
C LEU A 75 -20.01 -31.62 -2.95
N LEU A 76 -19.51 -32.34 -1.94
CA LEU A 76 -19.04 -31.73 -0.69
C LEU A 76 -17.82 -30.83 -0.95
N THR A 77 -16.92 -31.25 -1.83
CA THR A 77 -15.74 -30.44 -2.21
C THR A 77 -16.18 -29.17 -2.94
N ALA A 78 -17.12 -29.26 -3.88
CA ALA A 78 -17.69 -28.11 -4.56
C ALA A 78 -18.43 -27.17 -3.58
N ALA A 79 -19.16 -27.72 -2.61
CA ALA A 79 -19.84 -26.94 -1.58
C ALA A 79 -18.87 -26.19 -0.66
N VAL A 80 -17.75 -26.82 -0.27
CA VAL A 80 -16.69 -26.16 0.53
C VAL A 80 -16.00 -25.04 -0.27
N VAL A 81 -15.72 -25.26 -1.55
CA VAL A 81 -15.14 -24.23 -2.43
C VAL A 81 -16.11 -23.06 -2.65
N ALA A 82 -17.42 -23.34 -2.78
CA ALA A 82 -18.45 -22.32 -2.94
C ALA A 82 -18.80 -21.58 -1.64
N ALA A 83 -18.58 -22.19 -0.47
CA ALA A 83 -18.92 -21.58 0.82
C ALA A 83 -18.09 -20.32 1.12
N GLY A 84 -16.84 -20.23 0.64
CA GLY A 84 -15.98 -19.05 0.81
C GLY A 84 -16.51 -17.76 0.15
N PRO A 85 -16.83 -17.75 -1.15
CA PRO A 85 -17.42 -16.58 -1.81
C PRO A 85 -18.83 -16.25 -1.30
N ILE A 86 -19.61 -17.24 -0.85
CA ILE A 86 -20.97 -17.01 -0.32
C ILE A 86 -20.92 -16.40 1.09
N THR A 87 -20.01 -16.86 1.97
CA THR A 87 -19.85 -16.26 3.30
C THR A 87 -19.32 -14.83 3.23
N THR A 88 -18.48 -14.50 2.26
CA THR A 88 -18.02 -13.11 2.03
C THR A 88 -19.12 -12.19 1.48
N LEU A 89 -20.08 -12.72 0.72
CA LEU A 89 -21.28 -11.98 0.28
C LEU A 89 -22.35 -11.88 1.38
N MET A 90 -22.48 -12.88 2.25
CA MET A 90 -23.45 -12.89 3.35
C MET A 90 -22.97 -12.12 4.59
N LEU A 91 -21.65 -11.92 4.73
CA LEU A 91 -21.03 -11.07 5.76
C LEU A 91 -20.69 -9.66 5.25
N HIS A 92 -21.05 -9.33 4.00
CA HIS A 92 -21.07 -7.94 3.56
C HIS A 92 -22.19 -7.22 4.30
N GLU A 93 -21.85 -6.60 5.43
CA GLU A 93 -22.70 -5.55 5.95
C GLU A 93 -22.80 -4.46 4.88
N PRO A 94 -24.01 -3.99 4.52
CA PRO A 94 -24.13 -2.78 3.74
C PRO A 94 -23.39 -1.68 4.52
N PRO A 95 -22.64 -0.78 3.86
CA PRO A 95 -21.97 0.31 4.56
C PRO A 95 -23.02 1.03 5.39
N ALA A 96 -22.86 0.96 6.72
CA ALA A 96 -23.68 1.72 7.63
C ALA A 96 -23.59 3.18 7.20
N GLU A 97 -24.70 3.70 6.68
CA GLU A 97 -24.88 5.11 6.41
C GLU A 97 -24.58 5.82 7.73
N THR A 98 -23.41 6.46 7.76
CA THR A 98 -22.84 7.02 8.98
C THR A 98 -23.66 8.27 9.28
N ALA A 99 -24.76 8.09 10.00
CA ALA A 99 -25.46 9.18 10.65
C ALA A 99 -24.43 9.95 11.50
N PRO A 100 -24.39 11.29 11.43
CA PRO A 100 -23.40 12.08 12.14
C PRO A 100 -23.56 11.83 13.64
N ALA A 101 -22.48 11.41 14.30
CA ALA A 101 -22.43 11.32 15.75
C ALA A 101 -22.72 12.70 16.37
N PRO A 102 -23.41 12.77 17.52
CA PRO A 102 -23.76 14.02 18.14
C PRO A 102 -22.50 14.76 18.57
N ALA A 103 -22.53 16.08 18.41
CA ALA A 103 -21.50 17.00 18.85
C ALA A 103 -21.13 16.71 20.31
N ALA A 104 -19.90 16.25 20.53
CA ALA A 104 -19.31 16.24 21.86
C ALA A 104 -19.16 17.70 22.28
N THR A 105 -19.94 18.07 23.27
CA THR A 105 -19.95 19.38 23.90
C THR A 105 -18.57 19.72 24.46
N ALA A 106 -18.07 20.84 23.96
CA ALA A 106 -17.24 21.85 24.62
C ALA A 106 -16.60 21.51 25.96
N GLY A 107 -15.27 21.62 25.99
CA GLY A 107 -14.55 21.91 27.23
C GLY A 107 -13.07 21.58 27.20
N VAL A 108 -12.28 22.33 26.45
CA VAL A 108 -11.05 23.05 26.88
C VAL A 108 -10.61 23.88 25.68
N ALA A 109 -10.70 25.21 25.81
CA ALA A 109 -10.21 26.16 24.82
C ALA A 109 -8.67 26.21 24.83
N PRO A 110 -7.96 26.20 23.69
CA PRO A 110 -6.66 26.82 23.62
C PRO A 110 -6.89 28.31 23.34
N ALA A 111 -6.55 29.11 24.35
CA ALA A 111 -6.48 30.56 24.23
C ALA A 111 -5.54 30.98 23.09
N ALA A 112 -6.03 31.95 22.33
CA ALA A 112 -5.34 32.90 21.47
C ALA A 112 -3.80 32.79 21.38
N LEU A 113 -3.31 32.40 20.20
CA LEU A 113 -2.07 32.97 19.66
C LEU A 113 -2.45 34.04 18.61
N ALA A 114 -2.90 35.17 19.11
CA ALA A 114 -2.99 36.42 18.38
C ALA A 114 -2.66 37.53 19.38
N ASP A 115 -1.37 37.86 19.49
CA ASP A 115 -0.88 39.23 19.32
C ASP A 115 0.62 39.37 19.60
N ALA A 116 1.25 40.14 18.70
CA ALA A 116 2.43 40.97 18.89
C ALA A 116 3.70 40.37 19.53
N ALA A 117 4.60 39.88 18.67
CA ALA A 117 6.03 40.15 18.82
C ALA A 117 6.58 40.67 17.49
N ALA A 118 7.25 41.82 17.53
CA ALA A 118 7.96 42.48 16.44
C ALA A 118 8.78 41.49 15.58
N PRO A 119 9.05 41.81 14.29
CA PRO A 119 9.68 40.87 13.36
C PRO A 119 11.10 40.55 13.85
N ARG A 120 11.25 39.44 14.58
CA ARG A 120 12.54 38.75 14.62
C ARG A 120 12.76 38.27 13.20
N ALA A 121 13.82 38.78 12.57
CA ALA A 121 14.28 38.32 11.28
C ALA A 121 14.26 36.79 11.28
N VAL A 122 13.30 36.23 10.55
CA VAL A 122 13.28 34.81 10.26
C VAL A 122 14.60 34.55 9.54
N PRO A 123 15.50 33.71 10.08
CA PRO A 123 16.69 33.36 9.32
C PRO A 123 16.20 32.70 8.02
N THR A 124 16.47 33.35 6.90
CA THR A 124 16.17 32.85 5.56
C THR A 124 16.68 31.42 5.46
N PRO A 125 15.82 30.41 5.31
CA PRO A 125 16.30 29.06 5.44
C PRO A 125 17.10 28.68 4.21
N THR A 126 18.41 28.59 4.40
CA THR A 126 19.39 28.69 3.33
C THR A 126 19.64 27.36 2.62
N LEU A 127 18.90 26.30 2.95
CA LEU A 127 19.11 24.95 2.44
C LEU A 127 18.00 24.43 1.50
N TRP A 128 16.74 24.81 1.69
CA TRP A 128 15.65 24.33 0.83
C TRP A 128 15.41 25.19 -0.43
N MET A 129 16.06 26.36 -0.49
CA MET A 129 16.17 27.18 -1.71
C MET A 129 17.52 26.99 -2.44
N ARG A 130 18.42 26.13 -1.92
CA ARG A 130 19.60 25.76 -2.71
C ARG A 130 19.14 24.99 -3.94
N GLU A 131 19.83 25.21 -5.06
CA GLU A 131 19.63 24.40 -6.26
C GLU A 131 19.48 22.93 -5.87
N PRO A 132 18.50 22.20 -6.44
CA PRO A 132 18.36 20.78 -6.20
C PRO A 132 19.72 20.12 -6.38
N LEU A 133 20.13 19.31 -5.40
CA LEU A 133 21.30 18.45 -5.58
C LEU A 133 21.12 17.74 -6.94
N PRO A 134 22.10 17.83 -7.86
CA PRO A 134 21.90 17.29 -9.19
C PRO A 134 21.50 15.81 -9.05
N PRO A 135 20.51 15.37 -9.85
CA PRO A 135 20.02 14.00 -9.79
C PRO A 135 21.21 13.03 -9.79
N PRO A 136 21.26 12.02 -8.90
CA PRO A 136 22.26 10.97 -9.03
C PRO A 136 22.16 10.40 -10.46
N ALA A 137 23.31 10.21 -11.11
CA ALA A 137 23.36 9.81 -12.52
C ALA A 137 22.41 8.62 -12.76
N GLY A 138 21.40 8.83 -13.62
CA GLY A 138 20.36 7.84 -13.93
C GLY A 138 18.96 8.11 -13.33
N THR A 139 18.71 9.21 -12.63
CA THR A 139 17.35 9.57 -12.19
C THR A 139 16.55 10.26 -13.31
N SER A 140 15.35 9.75 -13.58
CA SER A 140 14.44 10.23 -14.63
C SER A 140 14.09 11.71 -14.44
N THR A 141 14.02 12.47 -15.54
CA THR A 141 13.55 13.87 -15.63
C THR A 141 12.09 14.10 -15.17
N ASP A 142 11.44 13.07 -14.64
CA ASP A 142 10.01 13.02 -14.30
C ASP A 142 9.76 13.20 -12.79
N ILE A 143 10.80 13.31 -11.96
CA ILE A 143 10.67 13.56 -10.52
C ILE A 143 10.48 15.06 -10.27
N ASP A 144 9.32 15.45 -9.77
CA ASP A 144 8.99 16.85 -9.49
C ASP A 144 9.27 17.20 -8.02
N ARG A 145 10.08 18.23 -7.81
CA ARG A 145 10.44 18.79 -6.49
C ARG A 145 9.99 20.23 -6.33
N ASP A 146 9.11 20.70 -7.21
CA ASP A 146 8.59 22.06 -7.18
C ASP A 146 7.55 22.20 -6.07
N TRP A 147 7.98 22.89 -5.00
CA TRP A 147 7.14 23.25 -3.87
C TRP A 147 5.92 24.10 -4.26
N ALA A 148 5.94 24.78 -5.41
CA ALA A 148 4.80 25.55 -5.90
C ALA A 148 3.60 24.65 -6.27
N ARG A 149 3.85 23.37 -6.60
CA ARG A 149 2.81 22.41 -7.00
C ARG A 149 2.16 21.69 -5.82
N LEU A 150 2.68 21.88 -4.60
CA LEU A 150 2.06 21.40 -3.38
C LEU A 150 0.94 22.35 -2.96
N GLN A 151 -0.14 21.77 -2.42
CA GLN A 151 -1.24 22.55 -1.87
C GLN A 151 -0.74 23.48 -0.76
N PRO A 152 -1.15 24.76 -0.72
CA PRO A 152 -0.61 25.73 0.24
C PRO A 152 -0.67 25.26 1.70
N GLN A 153 -1.78 24.64 2.08
CA GLN A 153 -1.98 24.11 3.43
C GLN A 153 -1.12 22.87 3.73
N PHE A 154 -0.87 22.03 2.74
CA PHE A 154 0.03 20.88 2.88
C PHE A 154 1.48 21.36 2.97
N ARG A 155 1.88 22.26 2.06
CA ARG A 155 3.20 22.88 2.04
C ARG A 155 3.57 23.52 3.38
N HIS A 156 2.64 24.28 3.98
CA HIS A 156 2.89 24.90 5.28
C HIS A 156 3.15 23.88 6.40
N ARG A 157 2.37 22.79 6.44
CA ARG A 157 2.60 21.68 7.39
C ARG A 157 3.93 21.00 7.14
N LEU A 158 4.29 20.77 5.87
CA LEU A 158 5.54 20.15 5.49
C LEU A 158 6.74 21.01 5.89
N LEU A 159 6.70 22.33 5.68
CA LEU A 159 7.75 23.24 6.14
C LEU A 159 7.88 23.22 7.67
N THR A 160 6.74 23.22 8.39
CA THR A 160 6.74 23.12 9.86
C THR A 160 7.34 21.80 10.34
N LEU A 161 7.04 20.69 9.67
CA LEU A 161 7.61 19.37 9.95
C LEU A 161 9.13 19.38 9.80
N LEU A 162 9.63 19.92 8.68
CA LEU A 162 11.05 20.06 8.39
C LEU A 162 11.77 20.90 9.45
N ASP A 163 11.17 22.01 9.87
CA ASP A 163 11.73 22.87 10.92
C ASP A 163 11.79 22.14 12.27
N ILE A 164 10.72 21.46 12.69
CA ILE A 164 10.72 20.68 13.93
C ILE A 164 11.75 19.54 13.88
N ALA A 165 11.85 18.81 12.77
CA ALA A 165 12.80 17.72 12.62
C ALA A 165 14.26 18.20 12.74
N ARG A 166 14.56 19.36 12.14
CA ARG A 166 15.86 20.00 12.24
C ARG A 166 16.14 20.51 13.66
N GLU A 167 15.22 21.24 14.26
CA GLU A 167 15.42 21.88 15.56
C GLU A 167 15.51 20.89 16.73
N ARG A 168 14.68 19.84 16.71
CA ARG A 168 14.62 18.88 17.83
C ARG A 168 15.61 17.73 17.70
N HIS A 169 15.91 17.31 16.46
CA HIS A 169 16.69 16.10 16.21
C HIS A 169 17.92 16.32 15.34
N GLY A 170 18.12 17.51 14.79
CA GLY A 170 19.24 17.80 13.87
C GLY A 170 19.11 17.09 12.52
N TYR A 171 17.90 16.69 12.12
CA TYR A 171 17.69 16.02 10.84
C TYR A 171 17.64 17.05 9.69
N GLU A 172 18.53 16.88 8.71
CA GLU A 172 18.41 17.56 7.43
C GLU A 172 17.48 16.76 6.53
N VAL A 173 16.22 17.18 6.45
CA VAL A 173 15.20 16.53 5.63
C VAL A 173 15.14 17.17 4.25
N VAL A 174 15.00 16.36 3.20
CA VAL A 174 14.89 16.80 1.81
C VAL A 174 13.66 16.23 1.13
N LEU A 175 13.08 17.00 0.20
CA LEU A 175 11.97 16.56 -0.66
C LEU A 175 12.51 15.70 -1.80
N LEU A 176 12.16 14.42 -1.81
CA LEU A 176 12.47 13.51 -2.92
C LEU A 176 11.52 13.71 -4.08
N GLU A 177 10.22 13.70 -3.81
CA GLU A 177 9.16 13.86 -4.81
C GLU A 177 7.93 14.51 -4.15
N GLY A 178 7.43 15.59 -4.75
CA GLY A 178 6.21 16.27 -4.34
C GLY A 178 5.05 15.91 -5.26
N TYR A 179 4.80 16.76 -6.26
CA TYR A 179 3.81 16.44 -7.28
C TYR A 179 4.24 15.21 -8.11
N ARG A 180 3.29 14.38 -8.50
CA ARG A 180 3.52 13.27 -9.44
C ARG A 180 2.54 13.39 -10.59
N SER A 181 3.03 13.30 -11.83
CA SER A 181 2.15 13.34 -12.99
C SER A 181 1.33 12.03 -13.11
N PRO A 182 0.15 12.06 -13.75
CA PRO A 182 -0.61 10.84 -14.03
C PRO A 182 0.18 9.84 -14.89
N ALA A 183 0.98 10.33 -15.84
CA ALA A 183 1.85 9.51 -16.68
C ALA A 183 2.93 8.81 -15.84
N ARG A 184 3.57 9.52 -14.92
CA ARG A 184 4.53 8.94 -13.98
C ARG A 184 3.89 7.90 -13.08
N GLN A 185 2.69 8.18 -12.56
CA GLN A 185 1.95 7.22 -11.74
C GLN A 185 1.60 5.96 -12.54
N ALA A 186 1.29 6.09 -13.84
CA ALA A 186 1.05 4.94 -14.71
C ALA A 186 2.31 4.08 -14.89
N GLN A 187 3.48 4.71 -15.05
CA GLN A 187 4.77 4.00 -15.12
C GLN A 187 5.05 3.25 -13.82
N LEU A 188 4.86 3.88 -12.65
CA LEU A 188 5.05 3.22 -11.36
C LEU A 188 4.07 2.06 -11.15
N ALA A 189 2.80 2.23 -11.53
CA ALA A 189 1.81 1.17 -11.44
C ALA A 189 2.17 -0.04 -12.32
N ALA A 190 2.81 0.19 -13.48
CA ALA A 190 3.29 -0.88 -14.35
C ALA A 190 4.44 -1.70 -13.74
N LEU A 191 5.18 -1.15 -12.77
CA LEU A 191 6.20 -1.90 -12.01
C LEU A 191 5.58 -2.88 -10.99
N GLY A 192 4.28 -2.78 -10.76
CA GLY A 192 3.51 -3.72 -9.95
C GLY A 192 3.32 -3.28 -8.49
N PRO A 193 2.61 -4.11 -7.71
CA PRO A 193 2.07 -3.74 -6.39
C PRO A 193 3.13 -3.56 -5.31
N ALA A 194 4.37 -3.96 -5.55
CA ALA A 194 5.50 -3.69 -4.65
C ALA A 194 5.93 -2.21 -4.66
N THR A 195 5.56 -1.45 -5.70
CA THR A 195 5.93 -0.03 -5.84
C THR A 195 4.78 0.89 -5.47
N THR A 196 3.57 0.60 -5.94
CA THR A 196 2.38 1.39 -5.65
C THR A 196 1.13 0.53 -5.82
N LEU A 197 0.14 0.76 -4.98
CA LEU A 197 -1.22 0.22 -5.16
C LEU A 197 -2.15 1.21 -5.86
N ALA A 198 -1.75 2.48 -5.98
CA ALA A 198 -2.55 3.51 -6.64
C ALA A 198 -2.41 3.43 -8.17
N THR A 199 -3.55 3.40 -8.86
CA THR A 199 -3.64 3.68 -10.28
C THR A 199 -3.50 5.18 -10.57
N PRO A 200 -3.30 5.59 -11.84
CA PRO A 200 -3.33 7.00 -12.19
C PRO A 200 -4.61 7.70 -11.71
N GLU A 201 -4.46 8.92 -11.23
CA GLU A 201 -5.47 9.80 -10.64
C GLU A 201 -5.99 9.35 -9.27
N ARG A 202 -5.37 8.32 -8.69
CA ARG A 202 -5.70 7.83 -7.34
C ARG A 202 -4.60 8.08 -6.33
N SER A 203 -3.45 8.62 -6.74
CA SER A 203 -2.36 9.01 -5.84
C SER A 203 -2.52 10.44 -5.35
N ARG A 204 -2.29 10.67 -4.06
CA ARG A 204 -2.35 12.02 -3.46
C ARG A 204 -1.24 12.94 -3.95
N HIS A 205 -0.14 12.40 -4.47
CA HIS A 205 0.90 13.19 -5.14
C HIS A 205 0.33 13.97 -6.34
N GLN A 206 -0.63 13.39 -7.06
CA GLN A 206 -1.23 14.03 -8.23
C GLN A 206 -2.12 15.23 -7.86
N ALA A 207 -2.58 15.28 -6.61
CA ALA A 207 -3.32 16.41 -6.05
C ALA A 207 -2.43 17.42 -5.28
N GLY A 208 -1.10 17.20 -5.25
CA GLY A 208 -0.16 18.03 -4.47
C GLY A 208 -0.37 17.91 -2.95
N LEU A 209 -0.84 16.74 -2.48
CA LEU A 209 -1.23 16.47 -1.09
C LEU A 209 -0.37 15.41 -0.41
N ALA A 210 0.68 14.94 -1.09
CA ALA A 210 1.64 14.00 -0.56
C ALA A 210 3.06 14.41 -0.95
N ALA A 211 4.02 13.93 -0.17
CA ALA A 211 5.44 14.15 -0.39
C ALA A 211 6.23 12.92 0.08
N ASP A 212 7.23 12.55 -0.71
CA ASP A 212 8.23 11.57 -0.35
C ASP A 212 9.47 12.33 0.16
N LEU A 213 9.93 11.98 1.36
CA LEU A 213 10.99 12.64 2.10
C LEU A 213 12.16 11.69 2.34
N ALA A 214 13.37 12.25 2.46
CA ALA A 214 14.56 11.53 2.88
C ALA A 214 15.46 12.43 3.72
N PHE A 215 16.56 11.87 4.20
CA PHE A 215 17.53 12.60 5.02
C PHE A 215 18.83 12.83 4.27
N VAL A 216 19.50 13.93 4.57
CA VAL A 216 20.90 14.15 4.23
C VAL A 216 21.72 14.08 5.51
N ARG A 217 22.84 13.37 5.45
CA ARG A 217 23.82 13.34 6.53
C ARG A 217 25.20 13.23 5.92
N GLU A 218 26.10 14.11 6.34
CA GLU A 218 27.49 14.13 5.83
C GLU A 218 27.54 14.20 4.29
N GLY A 219 26.63 14.97 3.69
CA GLY A 219 26.50 15.13 2.24
C GLY A 219 25.94 13.90 1.50
N ARG A 220 25.50 12.87 2.21
CA ARG A 220 24.92 11.65 1.62
C ARG A 220 23.42 11.61 1.82
N LEU A 221 22.71 11.25 0.76
CA LEU A 221 21.27 10.98 0.80
C LEU A 221 21.03 9.61 1.45
N LEU A 222 20.23 9.59 2.50
CA LEU A 222 19.89 8.42 3.28
C LEU A 222 18.40 8.09 3.10
N LEU A 223 18.13 6.98 2.42
CA LEU A 223 16.78 6.49 2.16
C LEU A 223 16.51 5.14 2.84
N SER A 224 17.53 4.30 3.00
CA SER A 224 17.33 2.90 3.37
C SER A 224 17.09 2.73 4.86
N GLU A 225 15.94 2.15 5.19
CA GLU A 225 15.54 1.78 6.55
C GLU A 225 16.37 0.64 7.16
N ARG A 226 17.23 -0.01 6.36
CA ARG A 226 18.20 -0.98 6.87
C ARG A 226 19.27 -0.31 7.74
N ASP A 227 19.54 0.97 7.51
CA ASP A 227 20.37 1.76 8.39
C ASP A 227 19.57 2.14 9.66
N PRO A 228 20.03 1.72 10.86
CA PRO A 228 19.29 1.98 12.09
C PRO A 228 19.06 3.45 12.38
N TRP A 229 20.00 4.32 11.99
CA TRP A 229 19.86 5.76 12.16
C TRP A 229 18.74 6.31 11.27
N THR A 230 18.71 5.91 9.99
CA THR A 230 17.69 6.32 9.01
C THR A 230 16.30 5.83 9.43
N LEU A 231 16.20 4.58 9.90
CA LEU A 231 14.94 4.05 10.45
C LEU A 231 14.43 4.87 11.63
N GLN A 232 15.32 5.22 12.57
CA GLN A 232 14.93 6.03 13.72
C GLN A 232 14.55 7.45 13.30
N ALA A 233 15.26 8.03 12.34
CA ALA A 233 14.93 9.34 11.78
C ALA A 233 13.54 9.36 11.15
N TYR A 234 13.16 8.34 10.38
CA TYR A 234 11.81 8.22 9.84
C TYR A 234 10.74 8.05 10.92
N ARG A 235 11.02 7.33 12.01
CA ARG A 235 10.06 7.21 13.13
C ARG A 235 9.77 8.55 13.78
N HIS A 236 10.81 9.32 14.11
CA HIS A 236 10.64 10.67 14.65
C HIS A 236 9.93 11.60 13.65
N LEU A 237 10.27 11.50 12.36
CA LEU A 237 9.60 12.25 11.30
C LEU A 237 8.10 11.94 11.25
N GLY A 238 7.74 10.66 11.35
CA GLY A 238 6.37 10.17 11.42
C GLY A 238 5.61 10.68 12.64
N GLU A 239 6.23 10.63 13.82
CA GLU A 239 5.65 11.19 15.05
C GLU A 239 5.36 12.69 14.88
N ILE A 240 6.30 13.46 14.33
CA ILE A 240 6.11 14.88 14.04
C ILE A 240 4.98 15.07 13.01
N ALA A 241 4.97 14.30 11.92
CA ALA A 241 3.93 14.34 10.90
C ALA A 241 2.53 14.16 11.50
N THR A 242 2.35 13.14 12.35
CA THR A 242 1.08 12.85 13.01
C THR A 242 0.63 14.01 13.90
N THR A 243 1.54 14.66 14.64
CA THR A 243 1.18 15.85 15.46
C THR A 243 0.72 17.05 14.64
N LEU A 244 1.16 17.16 13.38
CA LEU A 244 0.77 18.22 12.44
C LEU A 244 -0.49 17.88 11.64
N GLY A 245 -1.14 16.75 11.95
CA GLY A 245 -2.34 16.27 11.26
C GLY A 245 -2.06 15.73 9.86
N LEU A 246 -0.83 15.28 9.60
CA LEU A 246 -0.47 14.50 8.42
C LEU A 246 -0.62 13.01 8.75
N GLN A 247 -0.87 12.20 7.73
CA GLN A 247 -0.68 10.76 7.83
C GLN A 247 0.71 10.40 7.35
N TRP A 248 1.29 9.40 7.99
CA TRP A 248 2.62 8.89 7.68
C TRP A 248 2.54 7.46 7.14
N GLY A 249 3.24 7.18 6.04
CA GLY A 249 3.18 5.89 5.37
C GLY A 249 3.75 4.73 6.19
N GLY A 250 4.51 5.01 7.24
CA GLY A 250 4.98 3.99 8.18
C GLY A 250 3.90 3.37 9.06
N GLU A 251 2.74 4.02 9.19
CA GLU A 251 1.58 3.50 9.92
C GLU A 251 0.66 2.64 9.03
N TRP A 252 0.90 2.57 7.72
CA TRP A 252 0.06 1.79 6.83
C TRP A 252 0.09 0.29 7.14
N SER A 253 -1.07 -0.35 7.07
CA SER A 253 -1.23 -1.79 7.32
C SER A 253 -0.60 -2.65 6.24
N SER A 254 -0.49 -2.12 5.02
CA SER A 254 0.14 -2.76 3.86
C SER A 254 0.96 -1.73 3.10
N LEU A 255 2.04 -2.20 2.46
CA LEU A 255 2.97 -1.38 1.67
C LEU A 255 3.53 -0.17 2.45
N ARG A 256 4.09 -0.41 3.63
CA ARG A 256 4.69 0.66 4.45
C ARG A 256 5.73 1.43 3.65
N ASP A 257 5.58 2.76 3.67
CA ASP A 257 6.50 3.69 3.04
C ASP A 257 6.90 4.74 4.07
N LEU A 258 8.07 4.55 4.68
CA LEU A 258 8.51 5.43 5.77
C LEU A 258 8.88 6.83 5.29
N GLY A 259 9.21 6.99 4.01
CA GLY A 259 9.49 8.30 3.40
C GLY A 259 8.24 9.11 3.10
N HIS A 260 7.07 8.47 3.10
CA HIS A 260 5.84 9.08 2.62
C HIS A 260 5.06 9.81 3.72
N VAL A 261 4.64 11.04 3.43
CA VAL A 261 3.64 11.77 4.21
C VAL A 261 2.53 12.29 3.31
N GLU A 262 1.29 12.17 3.77
CA GLU A 262 0.13 12.70 3.07
C GLU A 262 -0.80 13.50 3.99
N TRP A 263 -1.40 14.57 3.46
CA TRP A 263 -2.44 15.31 4.16
C TRP A 263 -3.81 14.94 3.62
N ARG A 264 -4.74 14.50 4.47
CA ARG A 264 -6.12 14.10 4.08
C ARG A 264 -7.15 15.22 4.01
N GLY A 265 -6.72 16.48 4.09
CA GLY A 265 -7.61 17.61 3.86
C GLY A 265 -8.16 17.67 2.43
N PRO A 266 -9.16 18.54 2.19
CA PRO A 266 -9.74 18.72 0.88
C PRO A 266 -8.69 19.23 -0.12
N ALA A 267 -8.64 18.60 -1.28
CA ALA A 267 -7.92 19.15 -2.42
C ALA A 267 -8.65 20.41 -2.89
N ARG A 268 -7.96 21.55 -2.97
CA ARG A 268 -8.46 22.69 -3.75
C ARG A 268 -7.83 22.66 -5.13
N PRO A 269 -8.53 23.07 -6.20
CA PRO A 269 -7.85 23.31 -7.47
C PRO A 269 -6.64 24.20 -7.22
N ALA A 270 -5.50 23.89 -7.86
CA ALA A 270 -4.33 24.75 -7.76
C ALA A 270 -4.73 26.14 -8.27
N GLU A 271 -4.87 27.09 -7.36
CA GLU A 271 -5.05 28.48 -7.73
C GLU A 271 -3.72 28.91 -8.39
N PRO A 272 -3.74 29.50 -9.60
CA PRO A 272 -2.51 29.99 -10.20
C PRO A 272 -1.83 30.92 -9.18
N PRO A 273 -0.49 30.85 -9.04
CA PRO A 273 0.21 31.63 -8.04
C PRO A 273 -0.22 33.10 -8.19
N ALA A 274 -0.82 33.66 -7.15
CA ALA A 274 -1.09 35.08 -7.10
C ALA A 274 0.24 35.79 -7.35
N ALA A 275 0.30 36.59 -8.41
CA ALA A 275 1.47 37.39 -8.73
C ALA A 275 1.82 38.18 -7.46
N VAL A 276 2.96 37.87 -6.85
CA VAL A 276 3.51 38.67 -5.75
C VAL A 276 3.67 40.08 -6.33
N PRO A 277 2.98 41.10 -5.81
CA PRO A 277 3.21 42.45 -6.26
C PRO A 277 4.65 42.79 -5.89
N VAL A 278 5.52 42.84 -6.91
CA VAL A 278 6.85 43.41 -6.76
C VAL A 278 6.62 44.87 -6.37
N LEU A 279 6.82 45.19 -5.09
CA LEU A 279 6.91 46.56 -4.62
C LEU A 279 8.09 47.20 -5.36
N ALA A 280 7.77 47.91 -6.43
CA ALA A 280 8.68 48.80 -7.13
C ALA A 280 9.15 49.85 -6.13
N SER A 281 10.36 49.63 -5.61
CA SER A 281 11.05 50.58 -4.75
C SER A 281 11.99 51.41 -5.64
N ALA A 282 11.83 52.73 -5.53
CA ALA A 282 12.80 53.78 -5.84
C ALA A 282 13.13 54.08 -7.32
N ARG A 283 12.61 55.21 -7.79
CA ARG A 283 13.43 56.27 -8.40
C ARG A 283 13.24 57.54 -7.58
#